data_AF-A0A920KE99-F1
#
_entry.id   AF-A0A920KE99-F1
#
_cell.length_a   1.000
_cell.length_b   1.000
_cell.length_c   1.000
_cell.angle_alpha   90.00
_cell.angle_beta   90.00
_cell.angle_gamma   90.00
#
_symmetry.space_group_name_H-M   'P 1'
#
loop_
_entity.id
_entity.type
_entity.pdbx_description
1 polymer ?
#
loop_
_entity_poly.entity_id
_entity_poly.type
_entity_poly.pdbx_seq_one_letter_code
_entity_poly.pdbx_strand_id
1 'polypeptide(L)' 'MENMFLFVQKMGPWGIVLIVIVVLLLFGGKKIPELMRGLGKGVKEFKDATNKDENDADK' A
#
# COMPACT_ATOMS: atom_id res chain seq x y z
N MET A 1 -12.35 22.78 -4.23
CA MET A 1 -11.36 21.69 -4.15
C MET A 1 -10.35 21.93 -3.04
N GLU A 2 -9.73 23.11 -2.95
CA GLU A 2 -8.77 23.46 -1.88
C GLU A 2 -9.37 23.43 -0.46
N ASN A 3 -10.62 23.87 -0.30
CA ASN A 3 -11.33 23.82 0.99
C ASN A 3 -11.65 22.39 1.47
N MET A 4 -11.71 21.41 0.55
CA MET A 4 -11.93 20.00 0.89
C MET A 4 -10.67 19.39 1.51
N PHE A 5 -9.50 19.82 1.06
CA PHE A 5 -8.20 19.40 1.59
C PHE A 5 -7.92 20.03 2.97
N LEU A 6 -8.29 21.30 3.18
CA LEU A 6 -8.18 21.97 4.48
C LEU A 6 -9.16 21.42 5.53
N PHE A 7 -10.34 20.96 5.13
CA PHE A 7 -11.29 20.29 6.03
C PHE A 7 -10.74 18.93 6.50
N VAL A 8 -10.07 18.17 5.62
CA VAL A 8 -9.37 16.92 5.97
C VAL A 8 -8.21 17.17 6.94
N GLN A 9 -7.45 18.25 6.78
CA GLN A 9 -6.38 18.63 7.70
C GLN A 9 -6.90 19.14 9.06
N LYS A 10 -7.97 19.95 9.08
CA LYS A 10 -8.61 20.47 10.32
C LYS A 10 -9.41 19.40 11.08
N MET A 11 -9.93 18.39 10.40
CA MET A 11 -10.62 17.23 10.99
C MET A 11 -9.65 16.09 11.34
N GLY A 12 -8.32 16.31 11.34
CA GLY A 12 -7.35 15.39 11.93
C GLY A 12 -7.45 13.91 11.49
N PRO A 13 -6.93 12.97 12.30
CA PRO A 13 -6.92 11.53 11.98
C PRO A 13 -8.30 10.91 11.73
N TRP A 14 -9.38 11.58 12.17
CA TRP A 14 -10.75 11.08 12.08
C TRP A 14 -11.24 10.87 10.64
N GLY A 15 -10.83 11.71 9.69
CA GLY A 15 -11.19 11.53 8.28
C GLY A 15 -10.58 10.26 7.67
N ILE A 16 -9.31 9.99 8.01
CA ILE A 16 -8.58 8.81 7.54
C ILE A 16 -9.22 7.53 8.10
N VAL A 17 -9.62 7.54 9.38
CA VAL A 17 -10.31 6.41 10.02
C VAL A 17 -11.61 6.06 9.28
N LEU A 18 -12.39 7.07 8.87
CA LEU A 18 -13.65 6.84 8.17
C LEU A 18 -13.43 6.24 6.78
N ILE A 19 -12.41 6.69 6.05
CA ILE A 19 -12.00 6.10 4.76
C ILE A 19 -11.57 4.64 4.96
N VAL A 20 -10.74 4.37 5.97
CA VAL A 20 -10.29 3.00 6.29
C VAL A 20 -11.47 2.10 6.63
N ILE A 21 -12.47 2.57 7.38
CA ILE A 21 -13.70 1.83 7.67
C ILE A 21 -14.47 1.49 6.39
N VAL A 22 -14.67 2.45 5.48
CA VAL A 22 -15.38 2.20 4.22
C VAL A 22 -14.64 1.16 3.37
N VAL A 23 -13.31 1.30 3.24
CA VAL A 23 -12.49 0.33 2.50
C VAL A 23 -12.53 -1.05 3.17
N LEU A 24 -12.50 -1.12 4.50
CA LEU A 24 -12.63 -2.36 5.27
C LEU A 24 -14.01 -3.02 5.09
N LEU A 25 -15.09 -2.25 4.95
CA LEU A 25 -16.43 -2.79 4.69
C LEU A 25 -16.56 -3.31 3.26
N LEU A 26 -15.97 -2.63 2.28
CA LEU A 26 -16.03 -3.03 0.87
C LEU A 26 -15.14 -4.24 0.56
N PHE A 27 -13.92 -4.26 1.08
CA PHE A 27 -12.93 -5.30 0.78
C PHE A 27 -12.83 -6.36 1.89
N GLY A 28 -13.27 -6.06 3.11
CA GLY A 28 -13.06 -6.91 4.28
C GLY A 28 -11.66 -6.73 4.88
N GLY A 29 -11.57 -6.75 6.22
CA GLY A 29 -10.30 -6.59 6.93
C GLY A 29 -9.22 -7.65 6.67
N LYS A 30 -9.59 -8.77 6.06
CA LYS A 30 -8.67 -9.85 5.70
C LYS A 30 -8.06 -9.69 4.29
N LYS A 31 -8.74 -9.01 3.35
CA LYS A 31 -8.24 -8.89 1.97
C LYS A 31 -7.10 -7.88 1.84
N ILE A 32 -7.11 -6.78 2.58
CA ILE A 32 -6.01 -5.79 2.52
C ILE A 32 -4.66 -6.42 2.94
N PRO A 33 -4.56 -7.13 4.08
CA PRO A 33 -3.33 -7.84 4.45
C PRO A 33 -2.94 -8.95 3.48
N GLU A 34 -3.91 -9.65 2.89
CA GLU A 34 -3.68 -10.72 1.92
C GLU A 34 -3.11 -10.19 0.60
N LEU A 35 -3.66 -9.08 0.10
CA LEU A 35 -3.13 -8.35 -1.07
C LEU A 35 -1.74 -7.77 -0.79
N MET A 36 -1.52 -7.17 0.38
CA MET A 36 -0.21 -6.65 0.78
C MET A 36 0.84 -7.77 0.88
N ARG A 37 0.47 -8.94 1.41
CA ARG A 37 1.35 -10.12 1.47
C ARG A 37 1.67 -10.66 0.07
N GLY A 38 0.69 -10.73 -0.82
CA GLY A 38 0.89 -11.14 -2.21
C GLY A 38 1.80 -10.17 -2.97
N LEU A 39 1.52 -8.86 -2.87
CA LEU A 39 2.31 -7.81 -3.49
C LEU A 39 3.74 -7.79 -2.93
N GLY A 40 3.91 -7.92 -1.62
CA GLY A 40 5.21 -7.92 -0.97
C GLY A 40 6.09 -9.10 -1.38
N LYS A 41 5.49 -10.28 -1.57
CA LYS A 41 6.20 -11.44 -2.15
C LYS A 41 6.61 -11.19 -3.60
N GLY A 42 5.70 -10.69 -4.44
CA GLY A 42 6.00 -10.38 -5.84
C GLY A 42 7.09 -9.31 -5.99
N VAL A 43 7.05 -8.24 -5.19
CA VAL A 43 8.11 -7.21 -5.18
C VAL A 43 9.44 -7.79 -4.71
N LYS A 44 9.44 -8.67 -3.73
CA LYS A 44 10.67 -9.34 -3.26
C LYS A 44 11.27 -10.24 -4.34
N GLU A 45 10.46 -11.10 -4.96
CA GLU A 45 10.91 -11.98 -6.05
C GLU A 45 11.41 -11.18 -7.26
N PHE A 46 10.72 -10.10 -7.61
CA PHE A 46 11.16 -9.18 -8.68
C PHE A 46 12.51 -8.55 -8.36
N LYS A 47 12.71 -8.10 -7.13
CA LYS A 47 13.98 -7.51 -6.70
C LYS A 47 15.11 -8.54 -6.69
N ASP A 48 14.85 -9.74 -6.19
CA ASP A 48 15.84 -10.82 -6.10
C ASP A 48 16.28 -11.31 -7.50
N ALA A 49 15.35 -11.38 -8.46
CA ALA A 49 15.66 -11.69 -9.87
C ALA A 49 16.54 -10.63 -10.52
N THR A 50 16.16 -9.35 -10.41
CA THR A 50 16.95 -8.23 -10.95
C THR A 50 18.33 -8.15 -10.27
N ASN A 51 18.44 -8.46 -8.97
CA ASN A 51 19.70 -8.43 -8.24
C ASN A 51 20.66 -9.57 -8.62
N LYS A 52 20.12 -10.71 -9.05
CA LYS A 52 20.94 -11.83 -9.49
C LYS A 52 21.57 -11.55 -10.86
N ASP A 53 20.80 -10.94 -11.76
CA ASP A 53 21.26 -10.58 -13.11
C ASP A 53 22.35 -9.49 -13.10
N GLU A 54 22.31 -8.55 -12.14
CA GLU A 54 23.35 -7.50 -12.03
C GLU A 54 24.66 -7.98 -11.40
N ASN A 55 24.65 -9.02 -10.56
CA ASN A 55 25.87 -9.59 -9.96
C ASN A 55 26.58 -10.61 -10.85
N ASP A 56 25.87 -11.23 -11.82
CA ASP A 56 26.47 -12.14 -12.80
C ASP A 56 27.11 -11.40 -14.00
N ALA A 57 26.85 -10.09 -14.16
CA ALA A 57 27.41 -9.27 -15.23
C ALA A 57 28.78 -8.62 -14.91
N ASP A 58 29.28 -8.77 -13.67
CA ASP A 58 30.56 -8.19 -13.20
C ASP A 58 31.62 -9.27 -12.89
N LYS A 59 31.48 -10.47 -13.48
CA LYS A 59 32.47 -11.56 -13.45
C LYS A 59 32.97 -11.96 -14.83
#